data_AF-A0A2V2Q7X0-F1
#
_entry.id   AF-A0A2V2Q7X0-F1
#
_cell.length_a   1.000
_cell.length_b   1.000
_cell.length_c   1.000
_cell.angle_alpha   90.00
_cell.angle_beta   90.00
_cell.angle_gamma   90.00
#
_symmetry.space_group_name_H-M   'P 1'
#
loop_
_entity.id
_entity.type
_entity.pdbx_description
1 polymer ?
#
loop_
_entity_poly.entity_id
_entity_poly.type
_entity_poly.pdbx_seq_one_letter_code
_entity_poly.pdbx_strand_id
1 'polypeptide(L)'
;ERRVAASIAHLGLAARLWSLALGPAALFGRFPALVPDTLHWDPQRTSPDDLWLADQEELPATADRIREQVQHGHLVPLAEAFRRDGNISPRLLWGNAGSALAGAVRELVTWSRGQDRPDVAHRARALGAELFDHPDLSATGSPHTPAFRRRSCCLYWRCPGGGLCGDCVFDRAPEAAR
;
A
#
# COMPACT_ATOMS: atom_id res chain seq x y z
N GLU A 1 -0.63 -16.26 15.04
CA GLU A 1 -0.59 -15.08 15.93
C GLU A 1 -1.50 -13.97 15.39
N ARG A 2 -2.45 -13.49 16.19
CA ARG A 2 -3.47 -12.49 15.75
C ARG A 2 -2.85 -11.21 15.20
N ARG A 3 -1.83 -10.67 15.88
CA ARG A 3 -1.12 -9.44 15.47
C ARG A 3 -0.42 -9.57 14.11
N VAL A 4 0.18 -10.73 13.82
CA VAL A 4 0.82 -11.01 12.53
C VAL A 4 -0.23 -11.06 11.42
N ALA A 5 -1.33 -11.79 11.65
CA ALA A 5 -2.44 -11.87 10.70
C ALA A 5 -3.03 -10.48 10.41
N ALA A 6 -3.25 -9.67 11.44
CA ALA A 6 -3.78 -8.33 11.29
C ALA A 6 -2.79 -7.37 10.58
N SER A 7 -1.49 -7.45 10.86
CA SER A 7 -0.48 -6.70 10.09
C SER A 7 -0.54 -7.04 8.60
N ILE A 8 -0.62 -8.33 8.25
CA ILE A 8 -0.65 -8.80 6.86
C ILE A 8 -1.95 -8.44 6.17
N ALA A 9 -3.09 -8.57 6.86
CA ALA A 9 -4.38 -8.15 6.34
C ALA A 9 -4.38 -6.64 6.03
N HIS A 10 -3.87 -5.81 6.94
CA HIS A 10 -3.74 -4.36 6.71
C HIS A 10 -2.83 -4.06 5.52
N LEU A 11 -1.67 -4.72 5.41
CA LEU A 11 -0.77 -4.55 4.26
C LEU A 11 -1.46 -4.92 2.94
N GLY A 12 -2.20 -6.04 2.92
CA GLY A 12 -2.94 -6.50 1.75
C GLY A 12 -4.04 -5.54 1.30
N LEU A 13 -4.78 -4.94 2.25
CA LEU A 13 -5.79 -3.91 1.97
C LEU A 13 -5.14 -2.62 1.46
N ALA A 14 -4.08 -2.14 2.12
CA ALA A 14 -3.35 -0.96 1.69
C ALA A 14 -2.79 -1.09 0.27
N ALA A 15 -2.24 -2.26 -0.07
CA ALA A 15 -1.74 -2.55 -1.42
C ALA A 15 -2.82 -2.34 -2.49
N ARG A 16 -4.04 -2.77 -2.24
CA ARG A 16 -5.12 -2.70 -3.21
C ARG A 16 -5.70 -1.30 -3.36
N LEU A 17 -5.84 -0.58 -2.25
CA LEU A 17 -6.23 0.83 -2.29
C LEU A 17 -5.22 1.65 -3.12
N TRP A 18 -3.92 1.44 -2.92
CA TRP A 18 -2.91 2.08 -3.76
C TRP A 18 -2.97 1.62 -5.22
N SER A 19 -3.18 0.33 -5.49
CA SER A 19 -3.29 -0.18 -6.86
C SER A 19 -4.49 0.40 -7.62
N LEU A 20 -5.66 0.49 -6.98
CA LEU A 20 -6.88 1.04 -7.58
C LEU A 20 -6.76 2.54 -7.89
N ALA A 21 -5.98 3.29 -7.10
CA ALA A 21 -5.71 4.69 -7.38
C ALA A 21 -4.60 4.85 -8.43
N LEU A 22 -3.42 4.24 -8.21
CA LEU A 22 -2.22 4.51 -9.01
C LEU A 22 -2.23 3.89 -10.39
N GLY A 23 -2.86 2.73 -10.56
CA GLY A 23 -2.91 2.05 -11.86
C GLY A 23 -3.64 2.90 -12.90
N PRO A 24 -4.93 3.19 -12.70
CA PRO A 24 -5.69 4.09 -13.58
C PRO A 24 -5.05 5.48 -13.68
N ALA A 25 -4.58 6.05 -12.56
CA ALA A 25 -3.93 7.36 -12.57
C ALA A 25 -2.72 7.41 -13.50
N ALA A 26 -1.84 6.42 -13.43
CA ALA A 26 -0.67 6.33 -14.29
C ALA A 26 -1.01 5.99 -15.74
N LEU A 27 -2.08 5.23 -15.99
CA LEU A 27 -2.48 4.80 -17.35
C LEU A 27 -3.29 5.86 -18.11
N PHE A 28 -4.21 6.53 -17.42
CA PHE A 28 -5.27 7.33 -18.03
C PHE A 28 -5.33 8.77 -17.52
N GLY A 29 -4.49 9.15 -16.55
CA GLY A 29 -4.49 10.50 -15.96
C GLY A 29 -5.70 10.77 -15.06
N ARG A 30 -6.45 9.73 -14.71
CA ARG A 30 -7.62 9.77 -13.83
C ARG A 30 -7.78 8.46 -13.10
N PHE A 31 -8.50 8.46 -11.97
CA PHE A 31 -8.74 7.27 -11.17
C PHE A 31 -10.15 7.30 -10.60
N PRO A 32 -10.76 6.14 -10.28
CA PRO A 32 -12.08 6.12 -9.68
C PRO A 32 -12.07 6.81 -8.31
N ALA A 33 -13.12 7.56 -7.99
CA ALA A 33 -13.38 7.99 -6.63
C ALA A 33 -13.49 6.76 -5.72
N LEU A 34 -12.74 6.76 -4.62
CA LEU A 34 -12.71 5.65 -3.68
C LEU A 34 -13.45 6.09 -2.41
N VAL A 35 -14.71 6.48 -2.53
CA VAL A 35 -15.52 6.90 -1.39
C VAL A 35 -15.77 5.69 -0.48
N PRO A 36 -15.58 5.81 0.85
CA PRO A 36 -15.73 4.66 1.77
C PRO A 36 -17.09 3.95 1.69
N ASP A 37 -18.16 4.69 1.44
CA ASP A 37 -19.52 4.14 1.38
C ASP A 37 -19.81 3.33 0.10
N THR A 38 -18.96 3.46 -0.92
CA THR A 38 -19.14 2.81 -2.23
C THR A 38 -18.04 1.82 -2.58
N LEU A 39 -17.03 1.67 -1.71
CA LEU A 39 -15.96 0.68 -1.84
C LEU A 39 -16.19 -0.49 -0.87
N HIS A 40 -16.59 -1.63 -1.42
CA HIS A 40 -16.94 -2.82 -0.66
C HIS A 40 -15.86 -3.89 -0.79
N TRP A 41 -15.79 -4.80 0.19
CA TRP A 41 -14.93 -5.98 0.17
C TRP A 41 -15.61 -7.19 0.81
N ASP A 42 -15.30 -8.40 0.34
CA ASP A 42 -15.81 -9.65 0.91
C ASP A 42 -14.79 -10.23 1.92
N PRO A 43 -15.09 -10.23 3.23
CA PRO A 43 -14.17 -10.73 4.24
C PRO A 43 -14.05 -12.27 4.27
N GLN A 44 -14.92 -13.00 3.55
CA GLN A 44 -14.87 -14.46 3.49
C GLN A 44 -13.91 -15.00 2.42
N ARG A 45 -13.39 -14.12 1.56
CA ARG A 45 -12.51 -14.50 0.46
C ARG A 45 -11.04 -14.26 0.79
N THR A 46 -10.20 -15.20 0.37
CA THR A 46 -8.81 -15.36 0.83
C THR A 46 -7.78 -14.47 0.12
N SER A 47 -8.18 -13.75 -0.93
CA SER A 47 -7.41 -12.71 -1.61
C SER A 47 -8.37 -11.58 -1.90
N PRO A 48 -8.06 -10.30 -1.59
CA PRO A 48 -8.97 -9.21 -1.95
C PRO A 48 -8.90 -8.87 -3.45
N ASP A 49 -9.14 -9.85 -4.32
CA ASP A 49 -9.64 -9.65 -5.69
C ASP A 49 -11.12 -9.20 -5.68
N ASP A 50 -11.61 -8.81 -4.50
CA ASP A 50 -13.00 -8.60 -4.14
C ASP A 50 -13.28 -7.16 -3.72
N LEU A 51 -12.46 -6.20 -4.17
CA LEU A 51 -12.86 -4.79 -4.07
C LEU A 51 -13.94 -4.52 -5.13
N TRP A 52 -15.15 -4.21 -4.66
CA TRP A 52 -16.26 -3.80 -5.51
C TRP A 52 -16.51 -2.31 -5.33
N LEU A 53 -16.43 -1.58 -6.44
CA LEU A 53 -16.76 -0.16 -6.49
C LEU A 53 -18.15 0.00 -7.10
N ALA A 54 -19.09 0.52 -6.32
CA ALA A 54 -20.48 0.70 -6.74
C ALA A 54 -20.68 1.96 -7.62
N ASP A 55 -19.81 2.96 -7.48
CA ASP A 55 -19.83 4.22 -8.23
C ASP A 55 -18.67 4.27 -9.24
N GLN A 56 -18.83 5.02 -10.32
CA GLN A 56 -17.82 5.17 -11.38
C GLN A 56 -17.39 6.63 -11.58
N GLU A 57 -17.67 7.53 -10.64
CA GLU A 57 -17.10 8.89 -10.66
C GLU A 57 -15.56 8.82 -10.80
N GLU A 58 -15.01 9.53 -11.79
CA GLU A 58 -13.58 9.61 -12.02
C GLU A 58 -13.03 10.96 -11.53
N LEU A 59 -11.88 10.91 -10.85
CA LEU A 59 -11.17 12.06 -10.32
C LEU A 59 -9.85 12.28 -11.09
N PRO A 60 -9.38 13.54 -11.21
CA PRO A 60 -8.09 13.82 -11.83
C PRO A 60 -6.93 13.22 -11.02
N ALA A 61 -5.96 12.62 -11.72
CA ALA A 61 -4.79 11.97 -11.13
C ALA A 61 -3.76 12.98 -10.58
N THR A 62 -4.02 13.51 -9.40
CA THR A 62 -3.09 14.34 -8.63
C THR A 62 -2.74 13.65 -7.31
N ALA A 63 -1.53 13.88 -6.80
CA ALA A 63 -1.11 13.29 -5.52
C ALA A 63 -2.05 13.70 -4.37
N ASP A 64 -2.54 14.95 -4.37
CA ASP A 64 -3.46 15.44 -3.34
C ASP A 64 -4.82 14.73 -3.38
N ARG A 65 -5.42 14.55 -4.57
CA ARG A 65 -6.69 13.80 -4.70
C ARG A 65 -6.52 12.33 -4.34
N ILE A 66 -5.41 11.71 -4.74
CA ILE A 66 -5.12 10.32 -4.37
C ILE A 66 -4.94 10.20 -2.85
N ARG A 67 -4.27 11.16 -2.21
CA ARG A 67 -4.10 11.20 -0.74
C ARG A 67 -5.44 11.36 -0.02
N GLU A 68 -6.28 12.28 -0.48
CA GLU A 68 -7.64 12.48 0.04
C GLU A 68 -8.43 11.17 0.02
N GLN A 69 -8.47 10.51 -1.14
CA GLN A 69 -9.25 9.29 -1.33
C GLN A 69 -8.65 8.09 -0.58
N VAL A 70 -7.36 7.80 -0.77
CA VAL A 70 -6.73 6.60 -0.22
C VAL A 70 -6.30 6.78 1.23
N GLN A 71 -5.47 7.79 1.51
CA GLN A 71 -4.86 7.92 2.83
C GLN A 71 -5.87 8.38 3.89
N HIS A 72 -6.61 9.45 3.60
CA HIS A 72 -7.57 10.01 4.55
C HIS A 72 -8.90 9.25 4.53
N GLY A 73 -9.39 8.89 3.34
CA GLY A 73 -10.63 8.11 3.19
C GLY A 73 -10.55 6.70 3.76
N HIS A 74 -9.41 6.01 3.63
CA HIS A 74 -9.30 4.59 4.00
C HIS A 74 -8.18 4.27 5.00
N LEU A 75 -6.93 4.64 4.72
CA LEU A 75 -5.80 4.14 5.50
C LEU A 75 -5.80 4.65 6.94
N VAL A 76 -6.20 5.89 7.18
CA VAL A 76 -6.31 6.46 8.53
C VAL A 76 -7.42 5.74 9.34
N PRO A 77 -8.69 5.66 8.87
CA PRO A 77 -9.74 4.92 9.57
C PRO A 77 -9.41 3.43 9.76
N LEU A 78 -8.81 2.79 8.76
CA LEU A 78 -8.41 1.38 8.83
C LEU A 78 -7.32 1.17 9.89
N ALA A 79 -6.32 2.05 9.94
CA ALA A 79 -5.27 1.98 10.95
C ALA A 79 -5.86 2.15 12.37
N GLU A 80 -6.82 3.05 12.56
CA GLU A 80 -7.52 3.22 13.83
C GLU A 80 -8.31 1.97 14.24
N ALA A 81 -9.03 1.34 13.31
CA ALA A 81 -9.75 0.09 13.57
C ALA A 81 -8.79 -1.04 13.97
N PHE A 82 -7.68 -1.22 13.25
CA PHE A 82 -6.70 -2.26 13.55
C PHE A 82 -5.97 -2.03 14.87
N ARG A 83 -5.78 -0.76 15.27
CA ARG A 83 -5.20 -0.41 16.57
C ARG A 83 -6.10 -0.78 17.73
N ARG A 84 -7.42 -0.55 17.60
CA ARG A 84 -8.40 -0.87 18.66
C ARG A 84 -8.43 -2.36 18.97
N ASP A 85 -8.33 -3.21 17.96
CA ASP A 85 -8.58 -4.66 18.12
C ASP A 85 -7.31 -5.53 18.12
N GLY A 86 -6.21 -5.05 17.56
CA GLY A 86 -5.04 -5.88 17.20
C GLY A 86 -3.75 -5.63 17.98
N ASN A 87 -3.69 -4.63 18.87
CA ASN A 87 -2.46 -4.15 19.52
C ASN A 87 -1.31 -3.98 18.49
N ILE A 88 -1.58 -3.25 17.42
CA ILE A 88 -0.62 -2.97 16.34
C ILE A 88 -0.07 -1.56 16.51
N SER A 89 1.25 -1.41 16.35
CA SER A 89 1.91 -0.11 16.40
C SER A 89 1.46 0.79 15.23
N PRO A 90 1.17 2.08 15.49
CA PRO A 90 0.94 3.07 14.42
C PRO A 90 2.08 3.11 13.39
N ARG A 91 3.33 2.99 13.86
CA ARG A 91 4.52 2.96 12.99
C ARG A 91 4.55 1.74 12.07
N LEU A 92 4.02 0.61 12.53
CA LEU A 92 3.88 -0.58 11.68
C LEU A 92 2.84 -0.33 10.59
N LEU A 93 1.69 0.25 10.93
CA LEU A 93 0.58 0.49 9.99
C LEU A 93 0.97 1.51 8.91
N TRP A 94 1.62 2.61 9.29
CA TRP A 94 2.22 3.54 8.33
C TRP A 94 3.33 2.89 7.49
N GLY A 95 4.15 2.03 8.10
CA GLY A 95 5.13 1.26 7.36
C GLY A 95 4.52 0.31 6.33
N ASN A 96 3.38 -0.31 6.64
CA ASN A 96 2.61 -1.11 5.69
C ASN A 96 2.03 -0.25 4.57
N ALA A 97 1.50 0.93 4.89
CA ALA A 97 1.01 1.89 3.88
C ALA A 97 2.13 2.32 2.92
N GLY A 98 3.31 2.67 3.42
CA GLY A 98 4.48 3.02 2.60
C GLY A 98 5.01 1.85 1.78
N SER A 99 5.09 0.64 2.38
CA SER A 99 5.43 -0.62 1.69
C SER A 99 4.53 -0.88 0.49
N ALA A 100 3.22 -0.73 0.72
CA ALA A 100 2.20 -0.96 -0.27
C ALA A 100 2.28 0.07 -1.41
N LEU A 101 2.49 1.35 -1.10
CA LEU A 101 2.71 2.41 -2.08
C LEU A 101 3.95 2.13 -2.96
N ALA A 102 5.10 1.82 -2.33
CA ALA A 102 6.32 1.48 -3.04
C ALA A 102 6.15 0.24 -3.92
N GLY A 103 5.42 -0.77 -3.42
CA GLY A 103 5.03 -1.95 -4.16
C GLY A 103 4.24 -1.62 -5.42
N ALA A 104 3.16 -0.85 -5.30
CA ALA A 104 2.32 -0.45 -6.42
C ALA A 104 3.10 0.33 -7.50
N VAL A 105 3.94 1.28 -7.09
CA VAL A 105 4.83 2.02 -8.02
C VAL A 105 5.81 1.08 -8.73
N ARG A 106 6.43 0.14 -8.00
CA ARG A 106 7.35 -0.84 -8.57
C ARG A 106 6.66 -1.74 -9.59
N GLU A 107 5.47 -2.26 -9.28
CA GLU A 107 4.72 -3.11 -10.21
C GLU A 107 4.35 -2.35 -11.49
N LEU A 108 3.90 -1.10 -11.38
CA LEU A 108 3.60 -0.26 -12.54
C LEU A 108 4.84 0.01 -13.40
N VAL A 109 5.98 0.30 -12.77
CA VAL A 109 7.26 0.49 -13.47
C VAL A 109 7.71 -0.79 -14.17
N THR A 110 7.58 -1.95 -13.51
CA THR A 110 7.94 -3.24 -14.11
C THR A 110 7.03 -3.57 -15.28
N TRP A 111 5.71 -3.47 -15.09
CA TRP A 111 4.71 -3.68 -16.14
C TRP A 111 4.97 -2.75 -17.34
N SER A 112 5.22 -1.47 -17.10
CA SER A 112 5.45 -0.49 -18.17
C SER A 112 6.65 -0.81 -19.05
N ARG A 113 7.70 -1.44 -18.50
CA ARG A 113 8.86 -1.89 -19.28
C ARG A 113 8.49 -3.03 -20.21
N GLY A 114 7.70 -3.98 -19.72
CA GLY A 114 7.21 -5.12 -20.53
C GLY A 114 6.21 -4.71 -21.62
N GLN A 115 5.59 -3.54 -21.49
CA GLN A 115 4.60 -3.01 -22.44
C GLN A 115 5.14 -1.87 -23.33
N ASP A 116 6.42 -1.52 -23.21
CA ASP A 116 7.03 -0.36 -23.88
C ASP A 116 6.27 0.97 -23.66
N ARG A 117 5.93 1.24 -22.39
CA ARG A 117 5.16 2.42 -21.94
C ARG A 117 5.95 3.31 -20.96
N PRO A 118 7.07 3.92 -21.38
CA PRO A 118 7.92 4.71 -20.48
C PRO A 118 7.18 5.91 -19.85
N ASP A 119 6.15 6.42 -20.51
CA ASP A 119 5.28 7.49 -20.02
C ASP A 119 4.52 7.10 -18.74
N VAL A 120 4.01 5.86 -18.68
CA VAL A 120 3.33 5.30 -17.50
C VAL A 120 4.32 5.18 -16.35
N ALA A 121 5.54 4.71 -16.63
CA ALA A 121 6.60 4.60 -15.64
C ALA A 121 6.97 5.97 -15.04
N HIS A 122 6.99 7.02 -15.87
CA HIS A 122 7.28 8.38 -15.43
C HIS A 122 6.16 8.91 -14.52
N ARG A 123 4.90 8.82 -14.95
CA ARG A 123 3.74 9.25 -14.14
C ARG A 123 3.64 8.52 -12.81
N ALA A 124 3.83 7.19 -12.81
CA ALA A 124 3.80 6.40 -11.57
C ALA A 124 4.89 6.82 -10.58
N ARG A 125 6.11 7.13 -11.06
CA ARG A 125 7.19 7.63 -10.20
C ARG A 125 6.93 9.03 -9.68
N ALA A 126 6.40 9.93 -10.52
CA ALA A 126 6.07 11.29 -10.11
C ALA A 126 5.01 11.29 -9.00
N LEU A 127 3.89 10.60 -9.22
CA LEU A 127 2.85 10.43 -8.21
C LEU A 127 3.38 9.78 -6.93
N GLY A 128 4.17 8.72 -7.08
CA GLY A 128 4.80 8.04 -5.94
C GLY A 128 5.69 8.98 -5.12
N ALA A 129 6.54 9.77 -5.78
CA ALA A 129 7.43 10.73 -5.11
C ALA A 129 6.63 11.79 -4.33
N GLU A 130 5.65 12.44 -4.98
CA GLU A 130 4.82 13.46 -4.32
C GLU A 130 3.99 12.91 -3.14
N LEU A 131 3.51 11.66 -3.24
CA LEU A 131 2.84 10.99 -2.13
C LEU A 131 3.81 10.71 -0.97
N PHE A 132 5.03 10.26 -1.28
CA PHE A 132 6.06 10.00 -0.28
C PHE A 132 6.64 11.27 0.38
N ASP A 133 6.58 12.43 -0.28
CA ASP A 133 7.03 13.70 0.29
C ASP A 133 6.13 14.16 1.46
N HIS A 134 4.95 13.56 1.63
CA HIS A 134 4.08 13.84 2.77
C HIS A 134 4.68 13.32 4.10
N PRO A 135 4.59 14.08 5.22
CA PRO A 135 5.18 13.69 6.51
C PRO A 135 4.79 12.30 7.03
N ASP A 136 3.55 11.87 6.80
CA ASP A 136 3.07 10.56 7.24
C ASP A 136 3.75 9.38 6.52
N LEU A 137 4.22 9.60 5.28
CA LEU A 137 4.80 8.57 4.41
C LEU A 137 6.32 8.69 4.27
N SER A 138 6.88 9.91 4.34
CA SER A 138 8.32 10.15 4.17
C SER A 138 9.18 9.41 5.19
N ALA A 139 8.64 9.21 6.41
CA ALA A 139 9.34 8.49 7.47
C ALA A 139 9.22 6.96 7.39
N THR A 140 8.48 6.40 6.43
CA THR A 140 8.15 4.95 6.40
C THR A 140 9.26 4.10 5.80
N GLY A 141 10.14 4.68 4.99
CA GLY A 141 11.21 3.97 4.29
C GLY A 141 12.12 4.88 3.50
N SER A 142 12.79 4.31 2.51
CA SER A 142 13.65 5.02 1.57
C SER A 142 13.02 5.02 0.15
N PRO A 143 12.02 5.87 -0.11
CA PRO A 143 11.28 5.87 -1.39
C PRO A 143 12.09 6.32 -2.60
N HIS A 144 13.16 7.07 -2.38
CA HIS A 144 14.01 7.60 -3.45
C HIS A 144 15.24 6.72 -3.75
N THR A 145 15.33 5.52 -3.17
CA THR A 145 16.40 4.55 -3.49
C THR A 145 15.93 3.51 -4.51
N PRO A 146 16.83 2.89 -5.30
CA PRO A 146 16.45 1.89 -6.31
C PRO A 146 15.64 0.70 -5.76
N ALA A 147 15.83 0.38 -4.48
CA ALA A 147 14.99 -0.55 -3.74
C ALA A 147 14.45 0.16 -2.50
N PHE A 148 13.13 0.26 -2.37
CA PHE A 148 12.50 0.75 -1.15
C PHE A 148 12.83 -0.18 0.01
N ARG A 149 13.33 0.38 1.10
CA ARG A 149 13.56 -0.35 2.36
C ARG A 149 12.76 0.29 3.47
N ARG A 150 11.97 -0.51 4.18
CA ARG A 150 11.14 -0.01 5.29
C ARG A 150 11.96 0.30 6.52
N ARG A 151 11.40 1.19 7.35
CA ARG A 151 11.91 1.51 8.70
C ARG A 151 11.12 0.82 9.82
N SER A 152 10.24 -0.12 9.47
CA SER A 152 9.45 -0.94 10.40
C SER A 152 9.34 -2.39 9.90
N CYS A 153 9.08 -3.31 10.83
CA CYS A 153 8.90 -4.73 10.52
C CYS A 153 7.39 -5.04 10.36
N CYS A 154 6.97 -5.59 9.22
CA CYS A 154 5.60 -6.04 8.99
C CYS A 154 5.26 -7.39 9.65
N LEU A 155 6.22 -8.02 10.34
CA LEU A 155 6.09 -9.31 11.02
C LEU A 155 5.88 -10.53 10.10
N TYR A 156 6.00 -10.37 8.77
CA TYR A 156 5.79 -11.48 7.82
C TYR A 156 6.66 -12.71 8.10
N TRP A 157 7.90 -12.52 8.56
CA TRP A 157 8.82 -13.60 8.93
C TRP A 157 8.29 -14.52 10.06
N ARG A 158 7.30 -14.07 10.85
CA ARG A 158 6.65 -14.87 11.89
C ARG A 158 5.54 -15.78 11.35
N CYS A 159 5.20 -15.69 10.07
CA CYS A 159 4.22 -16.59 9.47
C CYS A 159 4.79 -18.00 9.33
N PRO A 160 3.96 -19.05 9.41
CA PRO A 160 4.36 -20.39 9.00
C PRO A 160 4.87 -20.36 7.55
N GLY A 161 6.11 -20.81 7.32
CA GLY A 161 6.75 -20.74 5.99
C GLY A 161 7.10 -19.32 5.51
N GLY A 162 6.94 -18.31 6.36
CA GLY A 162 7.27 -16.92 6.07
C GLY A 162 8.78 -16.68 6.07
N GLY A 163 9.23 -15.76 5.22
CA GLY A 163 10.60 -15.28 5.17
C GLY A 163 10.68 -13.78 5.42
N LEU A 164 11.74 -13.15 4.91
CA LEU A 164 11.76 -11.70 4.79
C LEU A 164 10.82 -11.25 3.67
N CYS A 165 10.11 -10.14 3.87
CA CYS A 165 9.38 -9.49 2.78
C CYS A 165 10.36 -8.74 1.85
N GLY A 166 9.92 -8.41 0.63
CA GLY A 166 10.79 -7.84 -0.40
C GLY A 166 11.40 -6.46 -0.09
N ASP A 167 10.91 -5.77 0.94
CA ASP A 167 11.39 -4.46 1.41
C ASP A 167 11.75 -4.47 2.92
N CYS A 168 12.16 -5.64 3.42
CA CYS A 168 12.34 -5.84 4.85
C CYS A 168 13.36 -4.89 5.47
N VAL A 169 13.09 -4.51 6.73
CA VAL A 169 14.04 -3.75 7.55
C VAL A 169 15.23 -4.60 7.97
N PHE A 170 15.08 -5.93 8.02
CA PHE A 170 16.14 -6.88 8.38
C PHE A 170 16.83 -7.45 7.14
N ASP A 171 18.14 -7.68 7.23
CA ASP A 171 18.92 -8.36 6.19
C ASP A 171 18.89 -9.90 6.34
N ARG A 172 18.50 -10.39 7.53
CA ARG A 172 18.26 -11.81 7.84
C ARG A 172 17.07 -11.95 8.79
N ALA A 173 16.31 -13.03 8.67
CA ALA A 173 15.18 -13.28 9.56
C ALA A 173 15.68 -13.36 11.01
N PRO A 174 15.04 -12.65 11.96
CA PRO A 174 15.33 -12.83 13.37
C PRO A 174 15.08 -14.28 13.77
N GLU A 175 15.91 -14.82 14.67
CA GLU A 175 15.61 -16.10 15.30
C GLU A 175 14.33 -15.94 16.14
N ALA A 176 13.38 -16.85 15.96
CA ALA A 176 12.20 -16.87 16.81
C ALA A 176 12.66 -17.10 18.26
N ALA A 177 12.29 -16.21 19.17
CA ALA A 177 12.52 -16.43 20.61
C ALA A 177 11.89 -17.79 20.98
N ARG A 178 12.72 -18.69 21.52
CA ARG A 178 12.29 -20.01 22.00
C ARG A 178 11.29 -19.88 23.14
#